data_AF-A0AAN6M128-F1
#
_entry.id   AF-A0AAN6M128-F1
#
_cell.length_a   1.000
_cell.length_b   1.000
_cell.length_c   1.000
_cell.angle_alpha   90.00
_cell.angle_beta   90.00
_cell.angle_gamma   90.00
#
_symmetry.space_group_name_H-M   'P 1'
#
loop_
_entity.id
_entity.type
_entity.pdbx_description
1 polymer ?
#
loop_
_entity_poly.entity_id
_entity_poly.type
_entity_poly.pdbx_seq_one_letter_code
_entity_poly.pdbx_strand_id
1 'polypeptide(L)'
;MHSSGVLQTAVAGLKAGVTAREVVVHAVAALENYPLFNAGKGAALTIEGDHELEAGLVDGRSGLYGAVSCLTTTKNPILAANAILQHGVHCILFESGTVGAVALDIHGHIAVGGSSGGISGKDKGRLGDTAVLGAGLFADSKLGVACSGAGDEIFRQLLATKVAKQYSRGFDIDNATRRAVSQFALTGKPCAVVALDDRRKFSVQCTARLFSTASASSIHQGTVNMSCTTFPLLPQHVFFRNGQIVAGLSRYPTTRGESLVILEQPSMHLFSLDRQKFLEIMSSVKHLARALRSFYDVERCALVTEGNGSISIVPLYGLEKSWKPVTSHEKEFHETFPGYISSKDGPTIDSGRLAQITATIRQETGLKEPLNHHFKGDHGDSNLFARLVRRELPQSRVWEDGQHVAFLTPFANTPGFTVLVPREHLTSDIFNIEDINYASLMDASYTLAGHLMKAFGVPRCGMIFEGFEIDYAHVKLIPIHSCEVDSQSPDSGPTTQMAPYEEIYRGHVTSLNGPLFHDKESLVLDASSLRETIHCERIQPPQS
;
A
#
# COMPACT_ATOMS: atom_id res chain seq x y z
N MET A 1 15.05 10.56 15.05
CA MET A 1 16.14 11.55 15.19
C MET A 1 17.41 11.18 14.42
N HIS A 2 18.10 10.07 14.74
CA HIS A 2 19.46 9.80 14.22
C HIS A 2 19.61 9.79 12.69
N SER A 3 18.72 9.11 11.95
CA SER A 3 18.77 9.12 10.48
C SER A 3 18.63 10.53 9.88
N SER A 4 17.90 11.44 10.54
CA SER A 4 17.78 12.84 10.12
C SER A 4 19.10 13.60 10.28
N GLY A 5 19.92 13.26 11.28
CA GLY A 5 21.26 13.85 11.45
C GLY A 5 22.20 13.42 10.32
N VAL A 6 22.27 12.12 10.03
CA VAL A 6 23.05 11.57 8.90
C VAL A 6 22.65 12.23 7.59
N LEU A 7 21.34 12.37 7.37
CA LEU A 7 20.77 12.98 6.18
C LEU A 7 21.11 14.48 6.05
N GLN A 8 21.06 15.24 7.15
CA GLN A 8 21.48 16.65 7.17
C GLN A 8 22.98 16.80 6.82
N THR A 9 23.85 15.96 7.39
CA THR A 9 25.28 15.96 7.07
C THR A 9 25.54 15.61 5.61
N ALA A 10 24.83 14.62 5.06
CA ALA A 10 24.93 14.24 3.65
C ALA A 10 24.52 15.39 2.71
N VAL A 11 23.39 16.07 2.98
CA VAL A 11 22.94 17.24 2.21
C VAL A 11 23.92 18.40 2.30
N ALA A 12 24.46 18.67 3.49
CA ALA A 12 25.47 19.71 3.69
C ALA A 12 26.74 19.41 2.88
N GLY A 13 27.19 18.15 2.87
CA GLY A 13 28.31 17.69 2.04
C GLY A 13 28.06 17.91 0.55
N LEU A 14 26.91 17.45 0.02
CA LEU A 14 26.55 17.66 -1.38
C LEU A 14 26.49 19.15 -1.76
N LYS A 15 25.96 20.01 -0.87
CA LYS A 15 25.94 21.48 -1.06
C LYS A 15 27.34 22.10 -1.05
N ALA A 16 28.27 21.53 -0.29
CA ALA A 16 29.67 21.94 -0.23
C ALA A 16 30.55 21.37 -1.38
N GLY A 17 29.97 20.61 -2.31
CA GLY A 17 30.70 20.01 -3.43
C GLY A 17 31.46 18.72 -3.09
N VAL A 18 31.16 18.07 -1.96
CA VAL A 18 31.68 16.75 -1.62
C VAL A 18 31.14 15.72 -2.62
N THR A 19 31.99 14.80 -3.08
CA THR A 19 31.63 13.84 -4.14
C THR A 19 30.58 12.84 -3.69
N ALA A 20 29.81 12.28 -4.64
CA ALA A 20 28.78 11.28 -4.32
C ALA A 20 29.35 10.09 -3.53
N ARG A 21 30.55 9.64 -3.91
CA ARG A 21 31.31 8.58 -3.21
C ARG A 21 31.56 8.93 -1.75
N GLU A 22 32.14 10.09 -1.47
CA GLU A 22 32.45 10.53 -0.10
C GLU A 22 31.19 10.73 0.75
N VAL A 23 30.11 11.26 0.15
CA VAL A 23 28.81 11.40 0.84
C VAL A 23 28.23 10.03 1.23
N VAL A 24 28.24 9.05 0.31
CA VAL A 24 27.81 7.68 0.59
C VAL A 24 28.66 7.04 1.69
N VAL A 25 29.99 7.16 1.59
CA VAL A 25 30.92 6.61 2.58
C VAL A 25 30.69 7.20 3.96
N HIS A 26 30.54 8.54 4.08
CA HIS A 26 30.24 9.18 5.36
C HIS A 26 28.85 8.81 5.90
N ALA A 27 27.83 8.71 5.05
CA ALA A 27 26.48 8.35 5.47
C ALA A 27 26.41 6.90 6.02
N VAL A 28 26.97 5.94 5.29
CA VAL A 28 27.02 4.54 5.72
C VAL A 28 27.91 4.38 6.96
N ALA A 29 29.07 5.06 7.03
CA ALA A 29 29.93 5.02 8.21
C ALA A 29 29.23 5.61 9.46
N ALA A 30 28.39 6.64 9.28
CA ALA A 30 27.57 7.15 10.38
C ALA A 30 26.54 6.10 10.84
N LEU A 31 25.86 5.40 9.92
CA LEU A 31 24.92 4.32 10.25
C LEU A 31 25.59 3.15 10.98
N GLU A 32 26.77 2.72 10.54
CA GLU A 32 27.60 1.68 11.21
C GLU A 32 27.97 2.03 12.66
N ASN A 33 27.99 3.31 13.04
CA ASN A 33 28.29 3.73 14.41
C ASN A 33 27.08 3.64 15.36
N TYR A 34 25.86 3.41 14.85
CA TYR A 34 24.63 3.34 15.65
C TYR A 34 24.22 1.89 15.94
N PRO A 35 24.09 1.49 17.21
CA PRO A 35 23.81 0.10 17.60
C PRO A 35 22.38 -0.39 17.27
N LEU A 36 21.51 0.48 16.75
CA LEU A 36 20.16 0.13 16.31
C LEU A 36 20.11 -0.36 14.85
N PHE A 37 21.17 -0.13 14.07
CA PHE A 37 21.27 -0.66 12.72
C PHE A 37 22.15 -1.90 12.75
N ASN A 38 21.74 -2.92 11.99
CA ASN A 38 22.49 -4.15 11.85
C ASN A 38 23.69 -3.90 10.91
N ALA A 39 24.69 -3.16 11.36
CA ALA A 39 25.94 -2.87 10.65
C ALA A 39 26.94 -2.27 11.66
N GLY A 40 28.23 -2.52 11.48
CA GLY A 40 29.27 -2.05 12.39
C GLY A 40 28.97 -2.40 13.86
N LYS A 41 28.70 -1.37 14.68
CA LYS A 41 28.46 -1.50 16.12
C LYS A 41 27.19 -2.29 16.50
N GLY A 42 26.17 -2.31 15.64
CA GLY A 42 24.90 -2.99 15.91
C GLY A 42 24.76 -4.35 15.20
N ALA A 43 25.85 -4.90 14.67
CA ALA A 43 25.83 -6.11 13.87
C ALA A 43 25.32 -7.34 14.61
N ALA A 44 24.67 -8.24 13.87
CA ALA A 44 24.17 -9.51 14.38
C ALA A 44 25.31 -10.49 14.69
N LEU A 45 24.99 -11.49 15.51
CA LEU A 45 25.93 -12.51 15.96
C LEU A 45 25.93 -13.74 15.04
N THR A 46 27.11 -14.34 14.88
CA THR A 46 27.30 -15.69 14.33
C THR A 46 26.67 -16.74 15.25
N ILE A 47 26.57 -17.99 14.80
CA ILE A 47 26.22 -19.13 15.67
C ILE A 47 27.22 -19.33 16.84
N GLU A 48 28.46 -18.84 16.71
CA GLU A 48 29.50 -18.90 17.75
C GLU A 48 29.41 -17.74 18.76
N GLY A 49 28.54 -16.75 18.53
CA GLY A 49 28.39 -15.57 19.38
C GLY A 49 29.35 -14.42 19.09
N ASP A 50 30.08 -14.49 17.97
CA ASP A 50 30.99 -13.45 17.49
C ASP A 50 30.30 -12.46 16.53
N HIS A 51 30.93 -11.31 16.27
CA HIS A 51 30.61 -10.45 15.14
C HIS A 51 31.54 -10.71 13.95
N GLU A 52 30.96 -10.71 12.76
CA GLU A 52 31.65 -10.49 11.48
C GLU A 52 30.91 -9.33 10.79
N LEU A 53 31.49 -8.66 9.78
CA LEU A 53 30.88 -7.49 9.11
C LEU A 53 31.18 -7.49 7.61
N GLU A 54 30.35 -6.81 6.78
CA GLU A 54 30.59 -6.56 5.35
C GLU A 54 30.30 -5.13 4.87
N ALA A 55 30.93 -4.71 3.79
CA ALA A 55 30.55 -3.52 3.03
C ALA A 55 31.01 -3.57 1.57
N GLY A 56 30.25 -2.90 0.69
CA GLY A 56 30.58 -2.68 -0.71
C GLY A 56 30.34 -1.23 -1.10
N LEU A 57 31.15 -0.73 -2.04
CA LEU A 57 31.08 0.63 -2.58
C LEU A 57 31.32 0.59 -4.10
N VAL A 58 30.37 1.16 -4.86
CA VAL A 58 30.43 1.29 -6.32
C VAL A 58 30.49 2.77 -6.69
N ASP A 59 31.48 3.16 -7.49
CA ASP A 59 31.53 4.49 -8.11
C ASP A 59 31.03 4.40 -9.56
N GLY A 60 29.82 4.91 -9.81
CA GLY A 60 29.18 4.88 -11.13
C GLY A 60 29.87 5.75 -12.18
N ARG A 61 30.78 6.66 -11.79
CA ARG A 61 31.60 7.45 -12.71
C ARG A 61 32.74 6.63 -13.32
N SER A 62 33.47 5.90 -12.47
CA SER A 62 34.66 5.14 -12.88
C SER A 62 34.37 3.67 -13.19
N GLY A 63 33.22 3.16 -12.75
CA GLY A 63 32.89 1.74 -12.77
C GLY A 63 33.68 0.91 -11.75
N LEU A 64 34.47 1.56 -10.88
CA LEU A 64 35.29 0.89 -9.87
C LEU A 64 34.44 0.40 -8.70
N TYR A 65 34.88 -0.73 -8.14
CA TYR A 65 34.24 -1.41 -7.04
C TYR A 65 35.26 -1.77 -5.96
N GLY A 66 34.93 -1.45 -4.71
CA GLY A 66 35.65 -1.91 -3.53
C GLY A 66 34.69 -2.60 -2.57
N ALA A 67 35.10 -3.75 -2.04
CA ALA A 67 34.32 -4.50 -1.06
C ALA A 67 35.24 -5.13 -0.02
N VAL A 68 34.71 -5.25 1.20
CA VAL A 68 35.33 -5.93 2.33
C VAL A 68 34.28 -6.75 3.05
N SER A 69 34.70 -7.80 3.73
CA SER A 69 33.90 -8.43 4.78
C SER A 69 34.74 -9.41 5.63
N CYS A 70 34.11 -10.34 6.37
CA CYS A 70 34.74 -11.17 7.41
C CYS A 70 35.42 -10.31 8.49
N LEU A 71 35.04 -9.03 8.60
CA LEU A 71 35.73 -8.09 9.47
C LEU A 71 35.21 -8.25 10.90
N THR A 72 35.98 -8.90 11.75
CA THR A 72 35.64 -9.15 13.16
C THR A 72 35.95 -7.97 14.09
N THR A 73 36.87 -7.09 13.68
CA THR A 73 37.42 -6.00 14.53
C THR A 73 37.34 -4.61 13.90
N THR A 74 36.90 -4.49 12.65
CA THR A 74 36.86 -3.19 11.95
C THR A 74 35.63 -2.40 12.31
N LYS A 75 35.82 -1.29 13.01
CA LYS A 75 34.73 -0.39 13.44
C LYS A 75 33.81 0.08 12.31
N ASN A 76 34.38 0.37 11.13
CA ASN A 76 33.65 0.96 10.00
C ASN A 76 34.00 0.28 8.66
N PRO A 77 33.37 -0.86 8.32
CA PRO A 77 33.57 -1.61 7.08
C PRO A 77 33.57 -0.76 5.80
N ILE A 78 32.65 0.20 5.65
CA ILE A 78 32.57 1.00 4.41
C ILE A 78 33.82 1.86 4.17
N LEU A 79 34.55 2.26 5.22
CA LEU A 79 35.83 2.97 5.07
C LEU A 79 36.91 2.05 4.49
N ALA A 80 36.90 0.78 4.87
CA ALA A 80 37.82 -0.22 4.31
C ALA A 80 37.42 -0.61 2.87
N ALA A 81 36.12 -0.69 2.55
CA ALA A 81 35.65 -0.81 1.16
C ALA A 81 36.10 0.37 0.28
N ASN A 82 36.00 1.60 0.80
CA ASN A 82 36.49 2.79 0.10
C ASN A 82 38.02 2.77 -0.09
N ALA A 83 38.79 2.33 0.92
CA ALA A 83 40.23 2.18 0.80
C ALA A 83 40.62 1.16 -0.29
N ILE A 84 39.89 0.04 -0.42
CA ILE A 84 40.08 -0.91 -1.53
C ILE A 84 39.73 -0.28 -2.87
N LEU A 85 38.62 0.46 -2.99
CA LEU A 85 38.26 1.16 -4.22
C LEU A 85 39.33 2.20 -4.64
N GLN A 86 39.99 2.85 -3.68
CA GLN A 86 40.99 3.89 -3.92
C GLN A 86 42.42 3.36 -4.15
N HIS A 87 42.79 2.23 -3.55
CA HIS A 87 44.20 1.80 -3.45
C HIS A 87 44.46 0.29 -3.68
N GLY A 88 43.41 -0.53 -3.82
CA GLY A 88 43.51 -1.99 -3.76
C GLY A 88 43.60 -2.71 -5.11
N VAL A 89 44.24 -3.89 -5.08
CA VAL A 89 44.03 -4.97 -6.06
C VAL A 89 42.96 -5.90 -5.46
N HIS A 90 41.99 -6.35 -6.26
CA HIS A 90 40.70 -6.88 -5.79
C HIS A 90 40.77 -8.05 -4.78
N CYS A 91 39.96 -8.00 -3.71
CA CYS A 91 39.71 -9.12 -2.79
C CYS A 91 38.33 -8.99 -2.10
N ILE A 92 37.65 -10.12 -1.82
CA ILE A 92 36.30 -10.23 -1.21
C ILE A 92 36.23 -11.50 -0.31
N LEU A 93 35.82 -11.40 0.97
CA LEU A 93 35.57 -12.44 2.03
C LEU A 93 34.50 -11.85 3.00
N PHE A 94 33.69 -12.55 3.84
CA PHE A 94 32.20 -12.37 3.97
C PHE A 94 31.46 -12.06 5.37
N GLU A 95 30.39 -11.21 5.39
CA GLU A 95 29.17 -11.07 6.29
C GLU A 95 29.00 -10.54 7.76
N SER A 96 27.80 -9.95 8.05
CA SER A 96 27.13 -9.62 9.36
C SER A 96 26.23 -8.32 9.44
N GLY A 97 25.04 -8.17 8.79
CA GLY A 97 24.25 -6.91 8.78
C GLY A 97 23.20 -6.63 7.64
N THR A 98 22.62 -5.41 7.55
CA THR A 98 22.25 -4.64 6.31
C THR A 98 21.88 -3.14 6.56
N VAL A 99 22.49 -2.21 5.79
CA VAL A 99 22.14 -0.79 5.52
C VAL A 99 22.67 -0.37 4.12
N GLY A 100 22.14 0.69 3.49
CA GLY A 100 22.69 1.20 2.22
C GLY A 100 22.23 2.61 1.83
N ALA A 101 22.95 3.21 0.88
CA ALA A 101 22.73 4.56 0.38
C ALA A 101 23.04 4.69 -1.11
N VAL A 102 22.32 5.58 -1.79
CA VAL A 102 22.54 5.99 -3.17
C VAL A 102 22.58 7.52 -3.20
N ALA A 103 23.55 8.12 -3.90
CA ALA A 103 23.69 9.57 -4.00
C ALA A 103 24.04 10.01 -5.43
N LEU A 104 23.63 11.23 -5.79
CA LEU A 104 23.96 11.95 -7.02
C LEU A 104 24.56 13.31 -6.64
N ASP A 105 25.77 13.61 -7.12
CA ASP A 105 26.47 14.87 -6.81
C ASP A 105 26.19 16.01 -7.79
N ILE A 106 26.70 17.20 -7.46
CA ILE A 106 26.55 18.42 -8.28
C ILE A 106 27.24 18.33 -9.65
N HIS A 107 28.13 17.36 -9.84
CA HIS A 107 28.81 17.09 -11.11
C HIS A 107 28.08 16.05 -11.97
N GLY A 108 26.99 15.47 -11.46
CA GLY A 108 26.19 14.46 -12.15
C GLY A 108 26.67 13.03 -11.96
N HIS A 109 27.54 12.75 -10.99
CA HIS A 109 28.01 11.38 -10.73
C HIS A 109 27.12 10.67 -9.71
N ILE A 110 26.83 9.40 -9.97
CA ILE A 110 26.10 8.52 -9.07
C ILE A 110 27.08 7.60 -8.32
N ALA A 111 26.88 7.44 -7.01
CA ALA A 111 27.58 6.45 -6.21
C ALA A 111 26.59 5.64 -5.36
N VAL A 112 26.96 4.39 -5.07
CA VAL A 112 26.16 3.46 -4.28
C VAL A 112 27.05 2.76 -3.27
N GLY A 113 26.58 2.65 -2.04
CA GLY A 113 27.29 1.92 -0.99
C GLY A 113 26.33 1.20 -0.08
N GLY A 114 26.74 0.02 0.38
CA GLY A 114 26.03 -0.77 1.37
C GLY A 114 26.99 -1.31 2.42
N SER A 115 26.52 -1.43 3.65
CA SER A 115 27.24 -2.08 4.75
C SER A 115 26.28 -3.03 5.44
N SER A 116 26.73 -4.22 5.78
CA SER A 116 25.91 -5.42 5.96
C SER A 116 26.77 -6.48 6.67
N GLY A 117 26.69 -7.81 6.51
CA GLY A 117 26.03 -8.77 5.59
C GLY A 117 25.05 -9.80 6.16
N GLY A 118 23.80 -9.84 5.72
CA GLY A 118 22.86 -10.92 6.06
C GLY A 118 22.57 -11.17 7.56
N ILE A 119 22.57 -12.44 7.97
CA ILE A 119 21.59 -12.97 8.94
C ILE A 119 22.15 -13.41 10.31
N SER A 120 21.32 -13.33 11.36
CA SER A 120 21.63 -13.85 12.70
C SER A 120 21.74 -15.37 12.70
N GLY A 121 22.71 -15.92 13.45
CA GLY A 121 22.93 -17.36 13.54
C GLY A 121 23.51 -17.99 12.27
N LYS A 122 24.09 -17.17 11.37
CA LYS A 122 24.82 -17.65 10.20
C LYS A 122 26.03 -18.51 10.58
N ASP A 123 26.40 -19.38 9.64
CA ASP A 123 27.71 -20.03 9.64
C ASP A 123 28.84 -19.01 9.39
N LYS A 124 30.00 -19.29 9.95
CA LYS A 124 31.23 -18.49 9.78
C LYS A 124 31.61 -18.42 8.29
N GLY A 125 31.77 -17.21 7.76
CA GLY A 125 32.14 -17.02 6.35
C GLY A 125 31.07 -17.29 5.28
N ARG A 126 29.77 -17.40 5.63
CA ARG A 126 28.66 -17.34 4.66
C ARG A 126 28.63 -15.94 3.98
N LEU A 127 28.18 -15.83 2.72
CA LEU A 127 28.21 -14.59 1.89
C LEU A 127 26.81 -14.03 1.57
N GLY A 128 26.69 -12.69 1.64
CA GLY A 128 25.47 -11.93 1.35
C GLY A 128 25.45 -11.28 -0.03
N ASP A 129 24.44 -10.45 -0.27
CA ASP A 129 24.30 -9.70 -1.52
C ASP A 129 25.08 -8.37 -1.54
N THR A 130 25.34 -7.77 -0.37
CA THR A 130 25.83 -6.39 -0.28
C THR A 130 27.28 -6.25 -0.74
N ALA A 131 28.12 -7.25 -0.46
CA ALA A 131 29.51 -7.31 -0.92
C ALA A 131 29.66 -7.84 -2.37
N VAL A 132 28.59 -7.84 -3.17
CA VAL A 132 28.56 -8.42 -4.52
C VAL A 132 27.91 -7.47 -5.52
N LEU A 133 28.73 -6.95 -6.45
CA LEU A 133 28.29 -6.08 -7.55
C LEU A 133 27.24 -6.80 -8.43
N GLY A 134 26.12 -6.14 -8.69
CA GLY A 134 24.98 -6.65 -9.45
C GLY A 134 23.97 -7.48 -8.64
N ALA A 135 24.36 -7.99 -7.47
CA ALA A 135 23.46 -8.59 -6.50
C ALA A 135 22.78 -7.51 -5.64
N GLY A 136 23.49 -7.04 -4.60
CA GLY A 136 22.99 -6.05 -3.66
C GLY A 136 23.18 -4.62 -4.13
N LEU A 137 24.31 -4.32 -4.79
CA LEU A 137 24.68 -2.96 -5.21
C LEU A 137 24.95 -2.89 -6.72
N PHE A 138 24.51 -1.82 -7.39
CA PHE A 138 24.86 -1.51 -8.78
C PHE A 138 24.92 0.00 -8.97
N ALA A 139 25.92 0.52 -9.68
CA ALA A 139 25.94 1.90 -10.14
C ALA A 139 26.56 2.01 -11.54
N ASP A 140 25.97 2.85 -12.38
CA ASP A 140 26.58 3.36 -13.61
C ASP A 140 26.37 4.89 -13.70
N SER A 141 26.63 5.48 -14.87
CA SER A 141 26.47 6.92 -15.10
C SER A 141 25.01 7.40 -15.18
N LYS A 142 24.02 6.50 -15.11
CA LYS A 142 22.59 6.79 -15.27
C LYS A 142 21.72 6.28 -14.13
N LEU A 143 22.15 5.27 -13.39
CA LEU A 143 21.37 4.62 -12.36
C LEU A 143 22.25 4.09 -11.22
N GLY A 144 21.85 4.37 -9.99
CA GLY A 144 22.33 3.71 -8.78
C GLY A 144 21.22 2.88 -8.14
N VAL A 145 21.54 1.68 -7.65
CA VAL A 145 20.61 0.72 -7.03
C VAL A 145 21.27 0.07 -5.81
N ALA A 146 20.64 0.18 -4.65
CA ALA A 146 20.99 -0.55 -3.43
C ALA A 146 19.83 -1.45 -3.00
N CYS A 147 20.13 -2.70 -2.64
CA CYS A 147 19.17 -3.70 -2.18
C CYS A 147 19.37 -4.02 -0.69
N SER A 148 18.36 -4.66 -0.09
CA SER A 148 18.42 -5.22 1.27
C SER A 148 17.40 -6.37 1.39
N GLY A 149 17.65 -7.36 2.25
CA GLY A 149 16.69 -8.43 2.55
C GLY A 149 17.31 -9.82 2.58
N ALA A 150 16.68 -10.80 1.93
CA ALA A 150 17.14 -12.18 1.91
C ALA A 150 18.37 -12.35 0.98
N GLY A 151 19.57 -12.10 1.51
CA GLY A 151 20.82 -12.02 0.76
C GLY A 151 21.08 -13.17 -0.23
N ASP A 152 20.88 -14.44 0.15
CA ASP A 152 21.10 -15.58 -0.74
C ASP A 152 20.23 -15.54 -2.00
N GLU A 153 19.01 -15.02 -1.87
CA GLU A 153 18.06 -14.87 -2.98
C GLU A 153 18.41 -13.63 -3.81
N ILE A 154 18.78 -12.51 -3.17
CA ILE A 154 19.21 -11.28 -3.86
C ILE A 154 20.47 -11.54 -4.69
N PHE A 155 21.41 -12.31 -4.14
CA PHE A 155 22.58 -12.85 -4.83
C PHE A 155 22.17 -13.69 -6.04
N ARG A 156 21.42 -14.78 -5.83
CA ARG A 156 21.07 -15.73 -6.90
C ARG A 156 20.24 -15.10 -8.02
N GLN A 157 19.44 -14.09 -7.70
CA GLN A 157 18.57 -13.40 -8.65
C GLN A 157 19.26 -12.20 -9.33
N LEU A 158 20.46 -11.77 -8.88
CA LEU A 158 21.14 -10.54 -9.28
C LEU A 158 20.18 -9.33 -9.33
N LEU A 159 19.57 -9.03 -8.18
CA LEU A 159 18.43 -8.09 -8.11
C LEU A 159 18.79 -6.69 -8.62
N ALA A 160 19.93 -6.13 -8.21
CA ALA A 160 20.38 -4.82 -8.66
C ALA A 160 20.59 -4.78 -10.20
N THR A 161 21.21 -5.83 -10.77
CA THR A 161 21.33 -5.98 -12.23
C THR A 161 19.98 -6.13 -12.92
N LYS A 162 18.99 -6.79 -12.30
CA LYS A 162 17.63 -6.87 -12.86
C LYS A 162 16.96 -5.49 -12.94
N VAL A 163 17.09 -4.64 -11.92
CA VAL A 163 16.60 -3.26 -11.96
C VAL A 163 17.28 -2.50 -13.11
N ALA A 164 18.61 -2.53 -13.17
CA ALA A 164 19.38 -1.88 -14.23
C ALA A 164 18.99 -2.36 -15.65
N LYS A 165 18.73 -3.67 -15.81
CA LYS A 165 18.29 -4.28 -17.07
C LYS A 165 16.85 -3.89 -17.48
N GLN A 166 15.97 -3.55 -16.55
CA GLN A 166 14.67 -2.97 -16.91
C GLN A 166 14.83 -1.49 -17.28
N TYR A 167 15.61 -0.72 -16.51
CA TYR A 167 15.87 0.70 -16.82
C TYR A 167 16.54 0.88 -18.20
N SER A 168 17.53 0.04 -18.53
CA SER A 168 18.20 0.07 -19.85
C SER A 168 17.31 -0.34 -21.03
N ARG A 169 16.13 -0.92 -20.77
CA ARG A 169 15.08 -1.18 -21.78
C ARG A 169 14.14 0.00 -22.00
N GLY A 170 14.36 1.14 -21.33
CA GLY A 170 13.57 2.36 -21.49
C GLY A 170 12.37 2.48 -20.54
N PHE A 171 12.22 1.57 -19.56
CA PHE A 171 11.28 1.79 -18.45
C PHE A 171 11.80 2.92 -17.55
N ASP A 172 10.91 3.77 -17.03
CA ASP A 172 11.26 4.70 -15.96
C ASP A 172 11.69 3.97 -14.67
N ILE A 173 12.27 4.72 -13.74
CA ILE A 173 12.86 4.15 -12.52
C ILE A 173 11.85 3.38 -11.66
N ASP A 174 10.60 3.87 -11.54
CA ASP A 174 9.55 3.21 -10.75
C ASP A 174 9.07 1.92 -11.40
N ASN A 175 8.90 1.91 -12.72
CA ASN A 175 8.56 0.70 -13.47
C ASN A 175 9.72 -0.30 -13.49
N ALA A 176 10.97 0.17 -13.56
CA ALA A 176 12.15 -0.68 -13.53
C ALA A 176 12.32 -1.38 -12.17
N THR A 177 12.27 -0.64 -11.06
CA THR A 177 12.34 -1.19 -9.70
C THR A 177 11.13 -2.10 -9.43
N ARG A 178 9.91 -1.64 -9.73
CA ARG A 178 8.69 -2.42 -9.51
C ARG A 178 8.76 -3.76 -10.25
N ARG A 179 9.11 -3.79 -11.54
CA ARG A 179 9.18 -5.05 -12.32
C ARG A 179 10.24 -6.02 -11.78
N ALA A 180 11.41 -5.53 -11.38
CA ALA A 180 12.46 -6.37 -10.80
C ALA A 180 12.04 -6.96 -9.45
N VAL A 181 11.43 -6.14 -8.58
CA VAL A 181 10.94 -6.57 -7.26
C VAL A 181 9.69 -7.46 -7.39
N SER A 182 8.79 -7.24 -8.35
CA SER A 182 7.69 -8.18 -8.70
C SER A 182 8.23 -9.55 -9.05
N GLN A 183 9.30 -9.61 -9.85
CA GLN A 183 9.92 -10.89 -10.24
C GLN A 183 10.64 -11.54 -9.06
N PHE A 184 11.23 -10.75 -8.16
CA PHE A 184 11.80 -11.26 -6.92
C PHE A 184 10.74 -11.80 -5.96
N ALA A 185 9.57 -11.16 -5.87
CA ALA A 185 8.47 -11.52 -4.98
C ALA A 185 7.98 -12.98 -5.18
N LEU A 186 8.11 -13.52 -6.41
CA LEU A 186 7.87 -14.92 -6.77
C LEU A 186 8.60 -15.93 -5.87
N THR A 187 9.74 -15.55 -5.31
CA THR A 187 10.58 -16.41 -4.45
C THR A 187 9.99 -16.60 -3.04
N GLY A 188 8.99 -15.78 -2.67
CA GLY A 188 8.43 -15.76 -1.32
C GLY A 188 9.36 -15.18 -0.24
N LYS A 189 10.55 -14.70 -0.62
CA LYS A 189 11.53 -14.06 0.26
C LYS A 189 11.35 -12.54 0.29
N PRO A 190 11.66 -11.87 1.42
CA PRO A 190 11.60 -10.41 1.52
C PRO A 190 12.81 -9.75 0.83
N CYS A 191 12.58 -8.62 0.18
CA CYS A 191 13.61 -7.69 -0.25
C CYS A 191 13.11 -6.24 -0.20
N ALA A 192 14.05 -5.32 -0.33
CA ALA A 192 13.86 -3.91 -0.58
C ALA A 192 14.90 -3.42 -1.58
N VAL A 193 14.56 -2.36 -2.31
CA VAL A 193 15.38 -1.68 -3.31
C VAL A 193 15.20 -0.18 -3.14
N VAL A 194 16.31 0.54 -3.10
CA VAL A 194 16.39 2.00 -3.26
C VAL A 194 17.17 2.27 -4.54
N ALA A 195 16.61 3.08 -5.44
CA ALA A 195 17.28 3.47 -6.68
C ALA A 195 17.21 4.99 -6.90
N LEU A 196 18.18 5.54 -7.64
CA LEU A 196 18.27 6.95 -8.04
C LEU A 196 18.79 7.04 -9.49
N ASP A 197 18.17 7.87 -10.33
CA ASP A 197 18.59 8.09 -11.72
C ASP A 197 19.32 9.44 -11.94
N ASP A 198 19.96 9.58 -13.11
CA ASP A 198 20.61 10.79 -13.61
C ASP A 198 19.66 11.99 -13.75
N ARG A 199 18.34 11.74 -13.75
CA ARG A 199 17.27 12.75 -13.82
C ARG A 199 16.79 13.20 -12.43
N ARG A 200 17.51 12.79 -11.37
CA ARG A 200 17.23 13.12 -9.96
C ARG A 200 15.93 12.50 -9.42
N LYS A 201 15.37 11.49 -10.09
CA LYS A 201 14.24 10.72 -9.57
C LYS A 201 14.77 9.54 -8.76
N PHE A 202 14.15 9.30 -7.61
CA PHE A 202 14.43 8.12 -6.79
C PHE A 202 13.18 7.24 -6.70
N SER A 203 13.40 5.94 -6.48
CA SER A 203 12.33 4.96 -6.30
C SER A 203 12.68 4.04 -5.13
N VAL A 204 11.68 3.75 -4.30
CA VAL A 204 11.77 2.78 -3.20
C VAL A 204 10.72 1.70 -3.42
N GLN A 205 11.14 0.44 -3.41
CA GLN A 205 10.26 -0.72 -3.55
C GLN A 205 10.62 -1.78 -2.52
N CYS A 206 9.65 -2.40 -1.84
CA CYS A 206 9.93 -3.48 -0.90
C CYS A 206 8.80 -4.52 -0.79
N THR A 207 9.16 -5.79 -0.59
CA THR A 207 8.23 -6.89 -0.25
C THR A 207 8.18 -7.18 1.25
N ALA A 208 9.07 -6.55 2.02
CA ALA A 208 9.16 -6.61 3.48
C ALA A 208 8.04 -5.82 4.18
N ARG A 209 7.71 -6.21 5.43
CA ARG A 209 6.66 -5.55 6.24
C ARG A 209 7.00 -4.08 6.55
N LEU A 210 8.26 -3.81 6.89
CA LEU A 210 8.80 -2.50 7.21
C LEU A 210 10.19 -2.38 6.57
N PHE A 211 10.51 -1.20 6.05
CA PHE A 211 11.81 -0.87 5.51
C PHE A 211 12.13 0.61 5.78
N SER A 212 13.04 0.87 6.72
CA SER A 212 13.45 2.23 7.09
C SER A 212 14.16 2.92 5.92
N THR A 213 13.65 4.07 5.48
CA THR A 213 14.26 4.88 4.43
C THR A 213 14.42 6.34 4.83
N ALA A 214 15.32 7.04 4.16
CA ALA A 214 15.50 8.47 4.29
C ALA A 214 15.93 9.05 2.94
N SER A 215 15.40 10.21 2.57
CA SER A 215 15.76 10.89 1.32
C SER A 215 15.75 12.40 1.50
N ALA A 216 16.67 13.07 0.80
CA ALA A 216 16.81 14.51 0.83
C ALA A 216 17.48 15.01 -0.45
N SER A 217 17.41 16.30 -0.70
CA SER A 217 18.14 16.93 -1.80
C SER A 217 18.67 18.31 -1.39
N SER A 218 19.33 19.02 -2.30
CA SER A 218 19.74 20.40 -2.06
C SER A 218 18.56 21.37 -1.89
N ILE A 219 17.39 21.02 -2.46
CA ILE A 219 16.17 21.85 -2.54
C ILE A 219 15.00 21.33 -1.70
N HIS A 220 15.08 20.10 -1.18
CA HIS A 220 14.01 19.49 -0.37
C HIS A 220 14.55 19.11 1.01
N GLN A 221 13.80 19.50 2.04
CA GLN A 221 14.11 19.14 3.42
C GLN A 221 14.04 17.62 3.58
N GLY A 222 14.96 17.08 4.37
CA GLY A 222 15.15 15.64 4.46
C GLY A 222 13.97 14.93 5.12
N THR A 223 13.43 13.94 4.43
CA THR A 223 12.37 13.06 4.93
C THR A 223 12.96 11.76 5.47
N VAL A 224 12.37 11.23 6.54
CA VAL A 224 12.69 9.91 7.09
C VAL A 224 11.38 9.14 7.17
N ASN A 225 11.29 8.03 6.44
CA ASN A 225 10.06 7.28 6.25
C ASN A 225 10.25 5.83 6.72
N MET A 226 9.15 5.18 7.09
CA MET A 226 9.10 3.74 7.25
C MET A 226 8.31 3.16 6.08
N SER A 227 8.99 2.67 5.05
CA SER A 227 8.34 2.14 3.86
C SER A 227 7.72 0.78 4.14
N CYS A 228 6.40 0.69 4.15
CA CYS A 228 5.65 -0.57 4.16
C CYS A 228 5.72 -1.24 2.77
N THR A 229 5.30 -2.51 2.69
CA THR A 229 5.40 -3.28 1.45
C THR A 229 4.76 -2.57 0.25
N THR A 230 5.52 -2.38 -0.83
CA THR A 230 5.02 -1.88 -2.11
C THR A 230 4.42 -2.99 -2.98
N PHE A 231 4.43 -4.23 -2.47
CA PHE A 231 3.81 -5.42 -3.04
C PHE A 231 2.78 -5.99 -2.08
N PRO A 232 1.52 -5.54 -2.18
CA PRO A 232 0.43 -6.08 -1.37
C PRO A 232 0.20 -7.57 -1.67
N LEU A 233 0.44 -7.97 -2.93
CA LEU A 233 0.27 -9.32 -3.45
C LEU A 233 1.58 -9.95 -3.92
N LEU A 234 1.83 -11.18 -3.47
CA LEU A 234 2.84 -12.06 -4.07
C LEU A 234 2.20 -12.87 -5.21
N PRO A 235 2.89 -13.14 -6.34
CA PRO A 235 2.21 -13.76 -7.47
C PRO A 235 1.76 -15.21 -7.23
N GLN A 236 2.36 -15.92 -6.27
CA GLN A 236 1.90 -17.25 -5.84
C GLN A 236 0.60 -17.23 -5.02
N HIS A 237 0.15 -16.06 -4.53
CA HIS A 237 -1.14 -15.87 -3.87
C HIS A 237 -2.21 -15.30 -4.84
N VAL A 238 -1.83 -15.00 -6.09
CA VAL A 238 -2.74 -14.48 -7.11
C VAL A 238 -3.62 -15.61 -7.62
N PHE A 239 -4.93 -15.45 -7.47
CA PHE A 239 -5.93 -16.39 -7.97
C PHE A 239 -6.73 -15.86 -9.17
N PHE A 240 -6.61 -14.58 -9.50
CA PHE A 240 -7.29 -14.01 -10.67
C PHE A 240 -6.48 -12.90 -11.35
N ARG A 241 -6.59 -12.84 -12.68
CA ARG A 241 -6.07 -11.74 -13.52
C ARG A 241 -6.91 -11.64 -14.78
N ASN A 242 -7.26 -10.43 -15.21
CA ASN A 242 -8.01 -10.17 -16.45
C ASN A 242 -7.43 -9.05 -17.34
N GLY A 243 -6.25 -8.49 -17.03
CA GLY A 243 -5.65 -7.38 -17.77
C GLY A 243 -6.12 -5.98 -17.33
N GLN A 244 -7.14 -5.90 -16.48
CA GLN A 244 -7.55 -4.68 -15.77
C GLN A 244 -7.15 -4.75 -14.31
N ILE A 245 -7.36 -5.92 -13.69
CA ILE A 245 -7.06 -6.20 -12.29
C ILE A 245 -6.29 -7.51 -12.10
N VAL A 246 -5.60 -7.58 -10.96
CA VAL A 246 -5.05 -8.79 -10.35
C VAL A 246 -5.70 -8.95 -8.99
N ALA A 247 -6.21 -10.14 -8.66
CA ALA A 247 -6.70 -10.45 -7.32
C ALA A 247 -5.99 -11.66 -6.71
N GLY A 248 -5.84 -11.63 -5.39
CA GLY A 248 -5.19 -12.69 -4.63
C GLY A 248 -5.29 -12.48 -3.13
N LEU A 249 -4.85 -13.48 -2.36
CA LEU A 249 -4.93 -13.45 -0.91
C LEU A 249 -3.92 -12.49 -0.28
N SER A 250 -4.40 -11.69 0.68
CA SER A 250 -3.57 -10.76 1.44
C SER A 250 -2.53 -11.51 2.28
N ARG A 251 -1.33 -10.94 2.39
CA ARG A 251 -0.34 -11.35 3.40
C ARG A 251 -0.56 -10.71 4.76
N TYR A 252 -1.44 -9.73 4.84
CA TYR A 252 -1.74 -8.95 6.04
C TYR A 252 -3.25 -8.93 6.29
N PRO A 253 -3.91 -10.10 6.35
CA PRO A 253 -5.34 -10.19 6.51
C PRO A 253 -5.79 -9.67 7.89
N THR A 254 -6.91 -8.97 7.91
CA THR A 254 -7.71 -8.73 9.12
C THR A 254 -8.55 -9.96 9.47
N THR A 255 -8.92 -10.78 8.48
CA THR A 255 -9.68 -12.03 8.66
C THR A 255 -9.34 -13.07 7.58
N ARG A 256 -9.67 -14.35 7.82
CA ARG A 256 -9.30 -15.47 6.93
C ARG A 256 -9.86 -15.29 5.52
N GLY A 257 -9.00 -15.31 4.52
CA GLY A 257 -9.41 -15.18 3.12
C GLY A 257 -9.55 -13.75 2.62
N GLU A 258 -9.20 -12.73 3.43
CA GLU A 258 -9.14 -11.35 2.93
C GLU A 258 -8.27 -11.28 1.68
N SER A 259 -8.88 -10.75 0.61
CA SER A 259 -8.32 -10.74 -0.73
C SER A 259 -8.14 -9.31 -1.21
N LEU A 260 -6.97 -9.02 -1.77
CA LEU A 260 -6.68 -7.74 -2.38
C LEU A 260 -6.95 -7.84 -3.89
N VAL A 261 -7.61 -6.83 -4.43
CA VAL A 261 -7.77 -6.60 -5.86
C VAL A 261 -6.99 -5.33 -6.21
N ILE A 262 -6.02 -5.44 -7.12
CA ILE A 262 -5.11 -4.35 -7.50
C ILE A 262 -5.32 -4.03 -8.98
N LEU A 263 -5.42 -2.74 -9.31
CA LEU A 263 -5.46 -2.27 -10.69
C LEU A 263 -4.09 -2.49 -11.38
N GLU A 264 -4.07 -3.05 -12.59
CA GLU A 264 -2.81 -3.25 -13.33
C GLU A 264 -2.19 -1.94 -13.87
N GLN A 265 -2.85 -0.80 -13.68
CA GLN A 265 -2.37 0.54 -14.02
C GLN A 265 -2.08 1.33 -12.73
N PRO A 266 -0.84 1.29 -12.19
CA PRO A 266 -0.58 1.69 -10.79
C PRO A 266 -0.70 3.19 -10.49
N SER A 267 -0.77 4.03 -11.52
CA SER A 267 -0.88 5.50 -11.41
C SER A 267 -2.31 6.01 -11.41
N MET A 268 -3.32 5.14 -11.52
CA MET A 268 -4.74 5.52 -11.59
C MET A 268 -5.44 5.32 -10.24
N HIS A 269 -6.34 6.24 -9.90
CA HIS A 269 -7.27 6.11 -8.79
C HIS A 269 -8.56 5.46 -9.28
N LEU A 270 -9.25 4.70 -8.43
CA LEU A 270 -10.44 3.92 -8.82
C LEU A 270 -11.52 4.82 -9.45
N PHE A 271 -11.78 5.98 -8.85
CA PHE A 271 -12.76 6.96 -9.32
C PHE A 271 -12.19 7.97 -10.35
N SER A 272 -10.94 7.81 -10.78
CA SER A 272 -10.35 8.57 -11.90
C SER A 272 -10.22 7.73 -13.18
N LEU A 273 -10.69 6.48 -13.16
CA LEU A 273 -10.79 5.62 -14.34
C LEU A 273 -11.85 6.15 -15.30
N ASP A 274 -11.83 5.65 -16.54
CA ASP A 274 -13.00 5.79 -17.40
C ASP A 274 -14.21 5.06 -16.77
N ARG A 275 -15.40 5.65 -16.88
CA ARG A 275 -16.64 5.14 -16.25
C ARG A 275 -16.95 3.70 -16.65
N GLN A 276 -16.77 3.34 -17.92
CA GLN A 276 -17.03 1.98 -18.39
C GLN A 276 -16.03 0.99 -17.76
N LYS A 277 -14.75 1.35 -17.67
CA LYS A 277 -13.72 0.53 -17.00
C LYS A 277 -14.00 0.36 -15.51
N PHE A 278 -14.47 1.41 -14.83
CA PHE A 278 -14.87 1.31 -13.43
C PHE A 278 -15.99 0.28 -13.24
N LEU A 279 -17.04 0.32 -14.07
CA LEU A 279 -18.15 -0.63 -14.02
C LEU A 279 -17.71 -2.09 -14.31
N GLU A 280 -16.82 -2.29 -15.29
CA GLU A 280 -16.22 -3.60 -15.60
C GLU A 280 -15.38 -4.16 -14.44
N ILE A 281 -14.61 -3.30 -13.78
CA ILE A 281 -13.83 -3.66 -12.59
C ILE A 281 -14.76 -4.00 -11.42
N MET A 282 -15.77 -3.18 -11.13
CA MET A 282 -16.71 -3.47 -10.04
C MET A 282 -17.56 -4.72 -10.31
N SER A 283 -17.90 -5.00 -11.56
CA SER A 283 -18.50 -6.28 -11.98
C SER A 283 -17.55 -7.45 -11.71
N SER A 284 -16.27 -7.33 -12.06
CA SER A 284 -15.25 -8.35 -11.76
C SER A 284 -15.10 -8.56 -10.24
N VAL A 285 -15.07 -7.49 -9.44
CA VAL A 285 -15.02 -7.53 -7.97
C VAL A 285 -16.24 -8.24 -7.38
N LYS A 286 -17.44 -8.04 -7.94
CA LYS A 286 -18.66 -8.78 -7.52
C LYS A 286 -18.52 -10.29 -7.72
N HIS A 287 -18.02 -10.73 -8.87
CA HIS A 287 -17.78 -12.15 -9.14
C HIS A 287 -16.75 -12.73 -8.16
N LEU A 288 -15.64 -12.03 -7.93
CA LEU A 288 -14.61 -12.46 -6.98
C LEU A 288 -15.15 -12.56 -5.54
N ALA A 289 -15.98 -11.61 -5.11
CA ALA A 289 -16.62 -11.67 -3.80
C ALA A 289 -17.59 -12.86 -3.65
N ARG A 290 -18.36 -13.19 -4.71
CA ARG A 290 -19.23 -14.37 -4.71
C ARG A 290 -18.44 -15.69 -4.66
N ALA A 291 -17.33 -15.78 -5.41
CA ALA A 291 -16.42 -16.93 -5.38
C ALA A 291 -15.78 -17.10 -3.99
N LEU A 292 -15.30 -16.02 -3.37
CA LEU A 292 -14.74 -16.02 -2.01
C LEU A 292 -15.79 -16.41 -0.96
N ARG A 293 -17.01 -15.91 -1.09
CA ARG A 293 -18.15 -16.26 -0.22
C ARG A 293 -18.41 -17.76 -0.23
N SER A 294 -18.46 -18.34 -1.43
CA SER A 294 -18.65 -19.78 -1.66
C SER A 294 -17.48 -20.62 -1.13
N PHE A 295 -16.24 -20.20 -1.43
CA PHE A 295 -15.02 -20.94 -1.06
C PHE A 295 -14.77 -20.98 0.45
N TYR A 296 -15.01 -19.87 1.16
CA TYR A 296 -14.75 -19.77 2.60
C TYR A 296 -15.96 -20.11 3.50
N ASP A 297 -17.09 -20.50 2.90
CA ASP A 297 -18.38 -20.80 3.58
C ASP A 297 -18.80 -19.68 4.56
N VAL A 298 -18.79 -18.44 4.05
CA VAL A 298 -19.28 -17.25 4.79
C VAL A 298 -20.61 -16.78 4.22
N GLU A 299 -21.46 -16.20 5.06
CA GLU A 299 -22.74 -15.65 4.58
C GLU A 299 -22.55 -14.42 3.69
N ARG A 300 -21.50 -13.61 3.90
CA ARG A 300 -21.23 -12.35 3.15
C ARG A 300 -19.74 -12.00 3.07
N CYS A 301 -19.42 -11.11 2.14
CA CYS A 301 -18.15 -10.38 2.09
C CYS A 301 -18.41 -8.86 2.18
N ALA A 302 -17.54 -8.14 2.88
CA ALA A 302 -17.45 -6.68 2.81
C ALA A 302 -16.47 -6.23 1.72
N LEU A 303 -16.51 -4.94 1.39
CA LEU A 303 -15.57 -4.27 0.50
C LEU A 303 -15.00 -3.03 1.19
N VAL A 304 -13.70 -2.80 1.06
CA VAL A 304 -13.06 -1.55 1.51
C VAL A 304 -12.07 -1.07 0.43
N THR A 305 -12.13 0.20 0.07
CA THR A 305 -11.11 0.85 -0.78
C THR A 305 -10.96 2.33 -0.43
N GLU A 306 -9.74 2.84 -0.44
CA GLU A 306 -9.44 4.27 -0.26
C GLU A 306 -9.55 5.08 -1.57
N GLY A 307 -10.18 4.51 -2.60
CA GLY A 307 -10.19 5.04 -3.96
C GLY A 307 -8.82 5.02 -4.65
N ASN A 308 -7.82 4.41 -4.02
CA ASN A 308 -6.50 4.18 -4.59
C ASN A 308 -6.57 3.02 -5.62
N GLY A 309 -5.42 2.53 -6.08
CA GLY A 309 -5.35 1.40 -7.02
C GLY A 309 -5.63 0.02 -6.41
N SER A 310 -6.25 -0.07 -5.24
CA SER A 310 -6.51 -1.32 -4.51
C SER A 310 -7.88 -1.36 -3.82
N ILE A 311 -8.44 -2.56 -3.70
CA ILE A 311 -9.72 -2.87 -3.06
C ILE A 311 -9.53 -4.14 -2.22
N SER A 312 -9.86 -4.11 -0.93
CA SER A 312 -10.00 -5.32 -0.10
C SER A 312 -11.40 -5.91 -0.26
N ILE A 313 -11.48 -7.21 -0.46
CA ILE A 313 -12.69 -8.03 -0.28
C ILE A 313 -12.49 -8.85 1.00
N VAL A 314 -13.40 -8.70 1.96
CA VAL A 314 -13.24 -9.17 3.34
C VAL A 314 -14.34 -10.19 3.68
N PRO A 315 -14.07 -11.51 3.72
CA PRO A 315 -15.03 -12.52 4.18
C PRO A 315 -15.48 -12.27 5.62
N LEU A 316 -16.78 -12.29 5.90
CA LEU A 316 -17.32 -11.98 7.23
C LEU A 316 -17.80 -13.27 7.93
N TYR A 317 -17.01 -13.79 8.88
CA TYR A 317 -17.40 -14.97 9.68
C TYR A 317 -18.19 -14.61 10.94
N GLY A 318 -18.90 -15.61 11.46
CA GLY A 318 -19.73 -15.48 12.67
C GLY A 318 -21.09 -14.84 12.45
N LEU A 319 -21.47 -14.63 11.19
CA LEU A 319 -22.79 -14.15 10.79
C LEU A 319 -23.81 -15.29 10.73
N GLU A 320 -25.06 -15.00 11.06
CA GLU A 320 -26.19 -15.92 10.90
C GLU A 320 -26.93 -15.68 9.57
N LYS A 321 -27.60 -16.72 9.05
CA LYS A 321 -28.49 -16.63 7.87
C LYS A 321 -29.64 -15.64 8.05
N SER A 322 -30.20 -15.56 9.25
CA SER A 322 -31.13 -14.49 9.62
C SER A 322 -30.35 -13.23 9.98
N TRP A 323 -30.56 -12.16 9.23
CA TRP A 323 -29.91 -10.88 9.51
C TRP A 323 -30.23 -10.38 10.93
N LYS A 324 -29.19 -9.92 11.62
CA LYS A 324 -29.24 -9.24 12.92
C LYS A 324 -28.23 -8.10 12.88
N PRO A 325 -28.53 -6.91 13.43
CA PRO A 325 -27.60 -5.80 13.43
C PRO A 325 -26.37 -6.15 14.28
N VAL A 326 -25.17 -5.90 13.74
CA VAL A 326 -23.91 -5.99 14.47
C VAL A 326 -23.23 -4.63 14.37
N THR A 327 -23.06 -3.97 15.51
CA THR A 327 -22.55 -2.58 15.60
C THR A 327 -21.34 -2.51 16.51
N SER A 328 -20.29 -1.79 16.09
CA SER A 328 -19.19 -1.41 16.97
C SER A 328 -19.63 -0.40 18.04
N HIS A 329 -19.11 -0.54 19.26
CA HIS A 329 -19.22 0.49 20.31
C HIS A 329 -18.06 1.51 20.25
N GLU A 330 -16.98 1.18 19.54
CA GLU A 330 -15.85 2.08 19.34
C GLU A 330 -16.22 3.15 18.32
N LYS A 331 -16.08 4.42 18.71
CA LYS A 331 -16.22 5.58 17.84
C LYS A 331 -14.87 6.19 17.54
N GLU A 332 -14.70 6.68 16.31
CA GLU A 332 -13.50 7.41 15.89
C GLU A 332 -13.86 8.67 15.10
N PHE A 333 -12.97 9.66 15.08
CA PHE A 333 -13.13 10.85 14.25
C PHE A 333 -11.78 11.37 13.77
N HIS A 334 -11.66 11.58 12.47
CA HIS A 334 -10.46 12.08 11.82
C HIS A 334 -10.84 13.23 10.87
N GLU A 335 -10.40 14.45 11.21
CA GLU A 335 -10.60 15.65 10.41
C GLU A 335 -9.85 15.56 9.07
N THR A 336 -8.66 14.94 9.08
CA THR A 336 -7.82 14.64 7.92
C THR A 336 -7.52 13.14 7.86
N PHE A 337 -7.15 12.63 6.68
CA PHE A 337 -6.96 11.21 6.41
C PHE A 337 -5.81 10.61 7.25
N PRO A 338 -6.06 9.66 8.18
CA PRO A 338 -5.07 9.11 9.10
C PRO A 338 -4.19 8.01 8.48
N GLY A 339 -4.24 7.84 7.16
CA GLY A 339 -3.60 6.74 6.43
C GLY A 339 -4.44 5.46 6.31
N TYR A 340 -5.70 5.48 6.75
CA TYR A 340 -6.70 4.43 6.53
C TYR A 340 -8.13 5.01 6.53
N ILE A 341 -9.11 4.21 6.10
CA ILE A 341 -10.54 4.44 6.34
C ILE A 341 -11.12 3.29 7.16
N SER A 342 -12.19 3.56 7.92
CA SER A 342 -13.00 2.51 8.54
C SER A 342 -14.49 2.80 8.41
N SER A 343 -15.31 1.78 8.65
CA SER A 343 -16.76 1.90 8.72
C SER A 343 -17.30 2.33 10.08
N LYS A 344 -16.43 2.49 11.10
CA LYS A 344 -16.82 2.82 12.48
C LYS A 344 -17.56 4.15 12.54
N ASP A 345 -18.51 4.18 13.46
CA ASP A 345 -19.38 5.32 13.71
C ASP A 345 -18.61 6.50 14.34
N GLY A 346 -18.92 7.73 13.94
CA GLY A 346 -18.37 8.94 14.54
C GLY A 346 -19.08 9.41 15.81
N PRO A 347 -18.55 10.40 16.53
CA PRO A 347 -19.35 11.21 17.44
C PRO A 347 -20.46 11.94 16.65
N THR A 348 -21.56 12.28 17.31
CA THR A 348 -22.64 13.05 16.67
C THR A 348 -22.11 14.41 16.21
N ILE A 349 -22.20 14.71 14.91
CA ILE A 349 -21.78 16.00 14.36
C ILE A 349 -22.72 17.13 14.80
N ASP A 350 -22.16 18.32 15.03
CA ASP A 350 -22.95 19.53 15.26
C ASP A 350 -23.89 19.82 14.07
N SER A 351 -25.10 20.29 14.38
CA SER A 351 -26.13 20.58 13.37
C SER A 351 -25.77 21.72 12.42
N GLY A 352 -25.06 22.76 12.91
CA GLY A 352 -24.55 23.85 12.08
C GLY A 352 -23.43 23.37 11.15
N ARG A 353 -22.49 22.59 11.68
CA ARG A 353 -21.42 21.96 10.88
C ARG A 353 -21.98 21.00 9.82
N LEU A 354 -22.97 20.18 10.17
CA LEU A 354 -23.65 19.29 9.23
C LEU A 354 -24.37 20.08 8.12
N ALA A 355 -25.03 21.19 8.45
CA ALA A 355 -25.68 22.07 7.48
C ALA A 355 -24.67 22.73 6.52
N GLN A 356 -23.51 23.16 7.02
CA GLN A 356 -22.42 23.70 6.18
C GLN A 356 -21.91 22.66 5.17
N ILE A 357 -21.56 21.46 5.63
CA ILE A 357 -21.09 20.37 4.76
C ILE A 357 -22.19 19.97 3.74
N THR A 358 -23.45 19.95 4.17
CA THR A 358 -24.61 19.72 3.29
C THR A 358 -24.68 20.77 2.18
N ALA A 359 -24.49 22.05 2.51
CA ALA A 359 -24.52 23.15 1.54
C ALA A 359 -23.37 23.05 0.53
N THR A 360 -22.15 22.74 0.97
CA THR A 360 -20.98 22.53 0.10
C THR A 360 -21.25 21.43 -0.94
N ILE A 361 -21.74 20.26 -0.52
CA ILE A 361 -22.03 19.16 -1.47
C ILE A 361 -23.24 19.50 -2.36
N ARG A 362 -24.28 20.17 -1.85
CA ARG A 362 -25.43 20.64 -2.66
C ARG A 362 -25.02 21.63 -3.75
N GLN A 363 -24.02 22.48 -3.47
CA GLN A 363 -23.50 23.44 -4.45
C GLN A 363 -22.83 22.73 -5.65
N GLU A 364 -22.03 21.70 -5.41
CA GLU A 364 -21.34 20.93 -6.46
C GLU A 364 -22.27 19.93 -7.19
N THR A 365 -23.21 19.31 -6.47
CA THR A 365 -24.19 18.38 -7.07
C THR A 365 -25.31 19.08 -7.83
N GLY A 366 -25.54 20.37 -7.56
CA GLY A 366 -26.63 21.14 -8.15
C GLY A 366 -28.03 20.76 -7.65
N LEU A 367 -28.13 20.00 -6.55
CA LEU A 367 -29.40 19.52 -5.98
C LEU A 367 -30.29 20.70 -5.54
N LYS A 368 -31.52 20.75 -6.06
CA LYS A 368 -32.51 21.81 -5.81
C LYS A 368 -33.80 21.24 -5.22
N GLU A 369 -34.55 22.09 -4.52
CA GLU A 369 -35.92 21.79 -4.11
C GLU A 369 -36.88 21.92 -5.31
N PRO A 370 -38.01 21.17 -5.35
CA PRO A 370 -38.41 20.15 -4.37
C PRO A 370 -37.65 18.83 -4.56
N LEU A 371 -37.14 18.27 -3.46
CA LEU A 371 -36.52 16.93 -3.46
C LEU A 371 -37.52 15.83 -3.83
N ASN A 372 -37.05 14.80 -4.52
CA ASN A 372 -37.87 13.65 -4.93
C ASN A 372 -38.03 12.62 -3.79
N HIS A 373 -39.19 12.61 -3.12
CA HIS A 373 -39.51 11.67 -2.02
C HIS A 373 -40.07 10.31 -2.48
N HIS A 374 -40.03 10.01 -3.79
CA HIS A 374 -40.52 8.73 -4.30
C HIS A 374 -39.63 7.57 -3.87
N PHE A 375 -40.24 6.65 -3.12
CA PHE A 375 -39.75 5.33 -2.76
C PHE A 375 -40.45 4.28 -3.64
N LYS A 376 -39.73 3.24 -4.04
CA LYS A 376 -40.14 2.22 -5.02
C LYS A 376 -40.44 0.85 -4.40
N GLY A 377 -40.03 0.62 -3.16
CA GLY A 377 -40.45 -0.55 -2.38
C GLY A 377 -41.83 -0.35 -1.73
N ASP A 378 -42.16 -1.23 -0.77
CA ASP A 378 -43.40 -1.15 0.00
C ASP A 378 -43.53 0.16 0.80
N HIS A 379 -44.67 0.86 0.67
CA HIS A 379 -44.97 2.04 1.46
C HIS A 379 -45.07 1.76 2.97
N GLY A 380 -45.34 0.50 3.37
CA GLY A 380 -45.32 0.06 4.76
C GLY A 380 -43.93 -0.19 5.35
N ASP A 381 -42.86 -0.13 4.55
CA ASP A 381 -41.50 -0.48 4.98
C ASP A 381 -40.97 0.48 6.06
N SER A 382 -40.80 -0.02 7.28
CA SER A 382 -40.32 0.74 8.44
C SER A 382 -38.79 0.90 8.52
N ASN A 383 -38.01 0.38 7.56
CA ASN A 383 -36.55 0.50 7.53
C ASN A 383 -36.08 1.97 7.56
N LEU A 384 -34.95 2.23 8.24
CA LEU A 384 -34.41 3.58 8.41
C LEU A 384 -34.25 4.32 7.06
N PHE A 385 -33.67 3.68 6.05
CA PHE A 385 -33.41 4.32 4.77
C PHE A 385 -34.68 4.53 3.94
N ALA A 386 -35.62 3.58 3.99
CA ALA A 386 -36.93 3.73 3.35
C ALA A 386 -37.67 4.98 3.87
N ARG A 387 -37.66 5.16 5.20
CA ARG A 387 -38.24 6.33 5.87
C ARG A 387 -37.50 7.64 5.59
N LEU A 388 -36.18 7.60 5.42
CA LEU A 388 -35.37 8.74 4.97
C LEU A 388 -35.68 9.14 3.52
N VAL A 389 -35.79 8.18 2.60
CA VAL A 389 -36.17 8.44 1.19
C VAL A 389 -37.53 9.13 1.12
N ARG A 390 -38.52 8.65 1.90
CA ARG A 390 -39.88 9.21 1.99
C ARG A 390 -40.02 10.51 2.82
N ARG A 391 -38.94 10.99 3.46
CA ARG A 391 -38.92 12.20 4.33
C ARG A 391 -39.82 12.10 5.57
N GLU A 392 -39.97 10.90 6.12
CA GLU A 392 -40.57 10.70 7.45
C GLU A 392 -39.64 11.07 8.61
N LEU A 393 -38.33 11.16 8.33
CA LEU A 393 -37.27 11.44 9.29
C LEU A 393 -36.43 12.65 8.85
N PRO A 394 -35.83 13.39 9.79
CA PRO A 394 -34.82 14.42 9.49
C PRO A 394 -33.69 13.83 8.65
N GLN A 395 -33.25 14.56 7.62
CA GLN A 395 -32.24 14.08 6.68
C GLN A 395 -31.38 15.21 6.13
N SER A 396 -30.10 14.91 5.89
CA SER A 396 -29.16 15.78 5.19
C SER A 396 -28.92 15.25 3.77
N ARG A 397 -29.98 15.27 2.93
CA ARG A 397 -29.89 14.80 1.53
C ARG A 397 -28.96 15.72 0.74
N VAL A 398 -27.98 15.14 0.05
CA VAL A 398 -26.94 15.87 -0.70
C VAL A 398 -26.94 15.57 -2.20
N TRP A 399 -27.44 14.43 -2.63
CA TRP A 399 -27.55 14.06 -4.05
C TRP A 399 -28.71 13.08 -4.26
N GLU A 400 -29.28 13.04 -5.47
CA GLU A 400 -30.24 12.02 -5.87
C GLU A 400 -30.32 11.86 -7.39
N ASP A 401 -30.79 10.69 -7.84
CA ASP A 401 -31.21 10.45 -9.22
C ASP A 401 -32.60 9.75 -9.24
N GLY A 402 -33.00 9.19 -10.38
CA GLY A 402 -34.29 8.48 -10.53
C GLY A 402 -34.37 7.10 -9.86
N GLN A 403 -33.27 6.56 -9.35
CA GLN A 403 -33.11 5.23 -8.74
C GLN A 403 -32.47 5.26 -7.34
N HIS A 404 -31.77 6.33 -6.96
CA HIS A 404 -30.95 6.43 -5.75
C HIS A 404 -31.10 7.78 -5.04
N VAL A 405 -30.69 7.80 -3.77
CA VAL A 405 -30.63 8.98 -2.91
C VAL A 405 -29.38 8.90 -2.03
N ALA A 406 -28.72 10.02 -1.77
CA ALA A 406 -27.59 10.09 -0.86
C ALA A 406 -27.74 11.13 0.24
N PHE A 407 -27.29 10.78 1.44
CA PHE A 407 -27.39 11.58 2.66
C PHE A 407 -26.04 11.65 3.39
N LEU A 408 -25.75 12.77 4.05
CA LEU A 408 -24.71 12.79 5.07
C LEU A 408 -25.20 12.08 6.33
N THR A 409 -24.36 11.22 6.89
CA THR A 409 -24.63 10.59 8.20
C THR A 409 -24.38 11.60 9.35
N PRO A 410 -25.23 11.65 10.39
CA PRO A 410 -24.96 12.42 11.60
C PRO A 410 -23.84 11.80 12.47
N PHE A 411 -23.38 10.59 12.14
CA PHE A 411 -22.31 9.87 12.84
C PHE A 411 -21.08 9.72 11.93
N ALA A 412 -20.72 10.78 11.21
CA ALA A 412 -19.58 10.78 10.31
C ALA A 412 -18.25 10.68 11.07
N ASN A 413 -17.43 9.67 10.77
CA ASN A 413 -16.06 9.56 11.31
C ASN A 413 -15.04 10.46 10.59
N THR A 414 -15.43 11.11 9.48
CA THR A 414 -14.63 12.11 8.76
C THR A 414 -15.54 13.06 7.97
N PRO A 415 -15.14 14.30 7.66
CA PRO A 415 -16.02 15.26 6.98
C PRO A 415 -16.53 14.73 5.62
N GLY A 416 -17.81 14.98 5.32
CA GLY A 416 -18.39 14.58 4.03
C GLY A 416 -18.68 13.08 3.85
N PHE A 417 -18.56 12.26 4.90
CA PHE A 417 -18.99 10.86 4.89
C PHE A 417 -20.46 10.75 4.45
N THR A 418 -20.68 10.16 3.29
CA THR A 418 -21.97 10.15 2.60
C THR A 418 -22.45 8.72 2.39
N VAL A 419 -23.70 8.45 2.74
CA VAL A 419 -24.35 7.16 2.54
C VAL A 419 -25.28 7.24 1.33
N LEU A 420 -25.01 6.42 0.32
CA LEU A 420 -25.79 6.28 -0.92
C LEU A 420 -26.66 5.03 -0.85
N VAL A 421 -27.95 5.15 -1.16
CA VAL A 421 -28.92 4.05 -1.12
C VAL A 421 -29.82 4.05 -2.38
N PRO A 422 -30.28 2.88 -2.86
CA PRO A 422 -31.37 2.80 -3.83
C PRO A 422 -32.70 3.28 -3.24
N ARG A 423 -33.64 3.68 -4.10
CA ARG A 423 -35.02 4.07 -3.77
C ARG A 423 -35.93 2.86 -3.51
N GLU A 424 -35.41 1.66 -3.70
CA GLU A 424 -36.07 0.38 -3.44
C GLU A 424 -35.31 -0.35 -2.33
N HIS A 425 -36.02 -1.08 -1.48
CA HIS A 425 -35.40 -1.91 -0.45
C HIS A 425 -34.76 -3.15 -1.07
N LEU A 426 -33.46 -3.05 -1.37
CA LEU A 426 -32.62 -4.19 -1.74
C LEU A 426 -31.87 -4.69 -0.50
N THR A 427 -31.57 -5.99 -0.43
CA THR A 427 -30.79 -6.58 0.69
C THR A 427 -29.44 -5.89 0.86
N SER A 428 -28.96 -5.79 2.10
CA SER A 428 -27.62 -5.24 2.34
C SER A 428 -26.44 -6.14 1.93
N ASP A 429 -26.68 -7.37 1.45
CA ASP A 429 -25.65 -8.12 0.72
C ASP A 429 -25.51 -7.56 -0.70
N ILE A 430 -24.75 -6.46 -0.83
CA ILE A 430 -24.52 -5.75 -2.10
C ILE A 430 -23.93 -6.66 -3.17
N PHE A 431 -23.19 -7.71 -2.81
CA PHE A 431 -22.64 -8.65 -3.80
C PHE A 431 -23.68 -9.67 -4.32
N ASN A 432 -24.84 -9.77 -3.66
CA ASN A 432 -25.91 -10.71 -3.97
C ASN A 432 -27.20 -10.05 -4.50
N ILE A 433 -27.28 -8.72 -4.60
CA ILE A 433 -28.33 -8.03 -5.37
C ILE A 433 -28.21 -8.34 -6.87
N GLU A 434 -29.27 -8.14 -7.65
CA GLU A 434 -29.26 -8.39 -9.10
C GLU A 434 -28.20 -7.56 -9.85
N ASP A 435 -27.69 -8.07 -10.97
CA ASP A 435 -26.59 -7.42 -11.72
C ASP A 435 -26.97 -6.04 -12.28
N ILE A 436 -28.23 -5.85 -12.70
CA ILE A 436 -28.72 -4.55 -13.15
C ILE A 436 -28.75 -3.51 -12.02
N ASN A 437 -29.19 -3.92 -10.83
CA ASN A 437 -29.26 -3.07 -9.64
C ASN A 437 -27.85 -2.77 -9.10
N TYR A 438 -26.95 -3.75 -9.12
CA TYR A 438 -25.54 -3.55 -8.78
C TYR A 438 -24.86 -2.57 -9.74
N ALA A 439 -25.00 -2.76 -11.06
CA ALA A 439 -24.43 -1.84 -12.04
C ALA A 439 -24.98 -0.41 -11.88
N SER A 440 -26.28 -0.25 -11.61
CA SER A 440 -26.91 1.04 -11.35
C SER A 440 -26.36 1.69 -10.07
N LEU A 441 -26.24 0.94 -8.98
CA LEU A 441 -25.67 1.42 -7.72
C LEU A 441 -24.19 1.81 -7.85
N MET A 442 -23.43 1.08 -8.66
CA MET A 442 -22.03 1.41 -8.95
C MET A 442 -21.89 2.68 -9.80
N ASP A 443 -22.75 2.88 -10.81
CA ASP A 443 -22.75 4.10 -11.63
C ASP A 443 -23.11 5.36 -10.80
N ALA A 444 -24.09 5.22 -9.90
CA ALA A 444 -24.44 6.24 -8.92
C ALA A 444 -23.28 6.50 -7.94
N SER A 445 -22.61 5.45 -7.45
CA SER A 445 -21.44 5.56 -6.58
C SER A 445 -20.29 6.32 -7.25
N TYR A 446 -20.00 6.01 -8.52
CA TYR A 446 -19.00 6.71 -9.32
C TYR A 446 -19.35 8.18 -9.51
N THR A 447 -20.60 8.48 -9.86
CA THR A 447 -21.10 9.84 -10.07
C THR A 447 -20.99 10.67 -8.79
N LEU A 448 -21.45 10.13 -7.66
CA LEU A 448 -21.42 10.81 -6.37
C LEU A 448 -20.00 10.98 -5.83
N ALA A 449 -19.13 9.97 -5.94
CA ALA A 449 -17.71 10.10 -5.60
C ALA A 449 -17.04 11.24 -6.40
N GLY A 450 -17.39 11.39 -7.68
CA GLY A 450 -16.95 12.52 -8.52
C GLY A 450 -17.38 13.89 -7.98
N HIS A 451 -18.62 14.03 -7.51
CA HIS A 451 -19.08 15.26 -6.86
C HIS A 451 -18.39 15.49 -5.50
N LEU A 452 -18.23 14.45 -4.67
CA LEU A 452 -17.55 14.55 -3.38
C LEU A 452 -16.10 15.01 -3.53
N MET A 453 -15.35 14.43 -4.49
CA MET A 453 -13.97 14.83 -4.76
C MET A 453 -13.86 16.32 -5.12
N LYS A 454 -14.76 16.82 -5.97
CA LYS A 454 -14.79 18.25 -6.35
C LYS A 454 -15.22 19.16 -5.20
N ALA A 455 -16.28 18.79 -4.48
CA ALA A 455 -16.86 19.59 -3.40
C ALA A 455 -15.86 19.88 -2.27
N PHE A 456 -14.92 18.96 -2.03
CA PHE A 456 -13.87 19.11 -1.02
C PHE A 456 -12.47 19.36 -1.61
N GLY A 457 -12.32 19.43 -2.93
CA GLY A 457 -11.01 19.59 -3.59
C GLY A 457 -10.05 18.40 -3.39
N VAL A 458 -10.55 17.22 -3.02
CA VAL A 458 -9.73 16.05 -2.67
C VAL A 458 -9.46 15.15 -3.89
N PRO A 459 -8.26 14.54 -4.01
CA PRO A 459 -7.88 13.76 -5.18
C PRO A 459 -8.48 12.35 -5.21
N ARG A 460 -9.09 11.88 -4.11
CA ARG A 460 -9.60 10.52 -3.94
C ARG A 460 -10.86 10.50 -3.08
N CYS A 461 -11.70 9.49 -3.30
CA CYS A 461 -12.82 9.14 -2.45
C CYS A 461 -12.74 7.63 -2.16
N GLY A 462 -12.81 7.24 -0.90
CA GLY A 462 -12.95 5.85 -0.47
C GLY A 462 -14.39 5.36 -0.55
N MET A 463 -14.55 4.04 -0.55
CA MET A 463 -15.82 3.34 -0.66
C MET A 463 -15.81 2.09 0.23
N ILE A 464 -16.88 1.88 0.98
CA ILE A 464 -17.09 0.70 1.82
C ILE A 464 -18.45 0.06 1.54
N PHE A 465 -18.47 -1.26 1.37
CA PHE A 465 -19.67 -2.10 1.49
C PHE A 465 -19.55 -2.92 2.77
N GLU A 466 -20.57 -2.86 3.62
CA GLU A 466 -20.59 -3.57 4.90
C GLU A 466 -21.98 -4.12 5.19
N GLY A 467 -23.00 -3.25 5.17
CA GLY A 467 -24.39 -3.68 5.18
C GLY A 467 -24.92 -4.25 6.50
N PHE A 468 -24.10 -4.39 7.54
CA PHE A 468 -24.50 -5.15 8.73
C PHE A 468 -25.14 -4.35 9.87
N GLU A 469 -25.07 -3.03 9.83
CA GLU A 469 -25.76 -2.14 10.78
C GLU A 469 -27.27 -2.02 10.46
N ILE A 470 -27.61 -2.05 9.17
CA ILE A 470 -28.97 -1.89 8.63
C ILE A 470 -29.13 -2.81 7.42
N ASP A 471 -30.13 -3.69 7.42
CA ASP A 471 -30.49 -4.48 6.23
C ASP A 471 -31.18 -3.59 5.19
N TYR A 472 -30.38 -2.97 4.36
CA TYR A 472 -30.71 -2.23 3.16
C TYR A 472 -29.41 -2.04 2.36
N ALA A 473 -29.40 -2.18 1.04
CA ALA A 473 -28.20 -1.93 0.22
C ALA A 473 -27.71 -0.49 0.39
N HIS A 474 -26.52 -0.27 0.95
CA HIS A 474 -25.98 1.08 1.14
C HIS A 474 -24.46 1.15 0.95
N VAL A 475 -24.01 2.16 0.20
CA VAL A 475 -22.59 2.43 -0.04
C VAL A 475 -22.15 3.59 0.83
N LYS A 476 -21.13 3.35 1.66
CA LYS A 476 -20.47 4.38 2.49
C LYS A 476 -19.36 5.01 1.62
N LEU A 477 -19.51 6.26 1.17
CA LEU A 477 -18.53 7.03 0.39
C LEU A 477 -17.82 8.07 1.27
N ILE A 478 -16.50 8.12 1.17
CA ILE A 478 -15.63 8.81 2.13
C ILE A 478 -14.63 9.71 1.39
N PRO A 479 -14.78 11.04 1.35
CA PRO A 479 -13.78 11.92 0.74
C PRO A 479 -12.44 11.81 1.48
N ILE A 480 -11.32 11.65 0.75
CA ILE A 480 -10.01 11.46 1.37
C ILE A 480 -9.34 12.82 1.58
N HIS A 481 -9.58 13.42 2.74
CA HIS A 481 -9.00 14.70 3.18
C HIS A 481 -7.51 14.56 3.52
N SER A 482 -6.67 14.35 2.51
CA SER A 482 -5.23 14.56 2.65
C SER A 482 -4.95 16.00 3.03
N CYS A 483 -4.09 16.24 4.03
CA CYS A 483 -3.56 17.58 4.26
C CYS A 483 -3.02 18.16 2.94
N GLU A 484 -3.29 19.43 2.67
CA GLU A 484 -2.49 20.16 1.70
C GLU A 484 -1.01 20.01 2.09
N VAL A 485 -0.12 19.93 1.10
CA VAL A 485 1.33 19.84 1.33
C VAL A 485 1.87 21.23 1.69
N ASP A 486 1.35 21.78 2.78
CA ASP A 486 2.06 22.76 3.57
C ASP A 486 3.27 22.05 4.17
N SER A 487 4.45 22.54 3.80
CA SER A 487 5.75 21.86 3.94
C SER A 487 6.29 21.85 5.38
N GLN A 488 5.42 21.68 6.37
CA GLN A 488 5.71 21.84 7.81
C GLN A 488 5.07 20.80 8.76
N SER A 489 4.30 19.80 8.27
CA SER A 489 3.78 18.71 9.12
C SER A 489 4.52 17.36 8.85
N PRO A 490 5.21 16.76 9.83
CA PRO A 490 6.10 15.62 9.61
C PRO A 490 5.44 14.23 9.67
N ASP A 491 4.13 14.15 9.90
CA ASP A 491 3.44 12.90 10.29
C ASP A 491 2.65 12.19 9.17
N SER A 492 2.76 12.63 7.90
CA SER A 492 2.17 11.93 6.75
C SER A 492 2.96 10.68 6.29
N GLY A 493 3.53 9.95 7.25
CA GLY A 493 4.04 8.60 7.02
C GLY A 493 2.89 7.58 6.89
N PRO A 494 3.14 6.39 6.33
CA PRO A 494 2.16 5.30 6.40
C PRO A 494 1.90 4.94 7.87
N THR A 495 0.64 4.75 8.23
CA THR A 495 0.24 4.51 9.61
C THR A 495 0.95 3.27 10.17
N THR A 496 1.62 3.41 11.32
CA THR A 496 2.20 2.28 12.07
C THR A 496 1.14 1.46 12.80
N GLN A 497 -0.09 1.97 12.83
CA GLN A 497 -1.28 1.27 13.31
C GLN A 497 -1.55 0.05 12.42
N MET A 498 -1.96 -1.04 13.06
CA MET A 498 -2.26 -2.33 12.44
C MET A 498 -3.60 -2.78 13.01
N ALA A 499 -4.48 -3.31 12.16
CA ALA A 499 -5.71 -3.91 12.65
C ALA A 499 -5.39 -5.22 13.40
N PRO A 500 -6.16 -5.57 14.44
CA PRO A 500 -6.11 -6.93 14.98
C PRO A 500 -6.54 -7.93 13.90
N TYR A 501 -6.06 -9.17 14.00
CA TYR A 501 -6.66 -10.28 13.27
C TYR A 501 -7.89 -10.74 14.05
N GLU A 502 -9.07 -10.65 13.43
CA GLU A 502 -10.34 -11.08 13.99
C GLU A 502 -11.04 -12.01 13.01
N GLU A 503 -11.08 -13.30 13.33
CA GLU A 503 -11.78 -14.27 12.48
C GLU A 503 -13.28 -13.95 12.44
N ILE A 504 -13.90 -13.71 13.61
CA ILE A 504 -15.32 -13.31 13.74
C ILE A 504 -15.47 -11.80 13.60
N TYR A 505 -16.37 -11.36 12.72
CA TYR A 505 -16.68 -9.95 12.49
C TYR A 505 -17.24 -9.24 13.74
N ARG A 506 -16.71 -8.04 14.04
CA ARG A 506 -17.03 -7.25 15.25
C ARG A 506 -17.83 -5.97 15.00
N GLY A 507 -18.52 -5.85 13.87
CA GLY A 507 -19.36 -4.68 13.59
C GLY A 507 -18.60 -3.45 13.06
N HIS A 508 -17.41 -3.65 12.48
CA HIS A 508 -16.74 -2.66 11.63
C HIS A 508 -15.76 -3.34 10.64
N VAL A 509 -15.38 -2.63 9.58
CA VAL A 509 -14.30 -2.99 8.64
C VAL A 509 -13.35 -1.80 8.43
N THR A 510 -12.11 -2.05 7.99
CA THR A 510 -11.06 -1.03 7.86
C THR A 510 -10.12 -1.32 6.68
N SER A 511 -9.42 -0.29 6.15
CA SER A 511 -8.32 -0.46 5.18
C SER A 511 -6.96 -0.70 5.85
N LEU A 512 -6.90 -0.69 7.19
CA LEU A 512 -5.69 -1.07 7.93
C LEU A 512 -5.30 -2.51 7.63
N ASN A 513 -4.01 -2.71 7.34
CA ASN A 513 -3.42 -4.03 7.24
C ASN A 513 -3.48 -4.75 8.61
N GLY A 514 -3.77 -6.05 8.59
CA GLY A 514 -3.64 -6.93 9.75
C GLY A 514 -2.20 -7.41 9.98
N PRO A 515 -1.99 -8.36 10.92
CA PRO A 515 -0.69 -8.97 11.14
C PRO A 515 -0.23 -9.80 9.93
N LEU A 516 1.09 -10.02 9.83
CA LEU A 516 1.66 -10.88 8.79
C LEU A 516 1.15 -12.32 8.96
N PHE A 517 0.50 -12.85 7.93
CA PHE A 517 0.13 -14.27 7.90
C PHE A 517 1.39 -15.12 7.68
N HIS A 518 1.67 -16.02 8.63
CA HIS A 518 2.93 -16.77 8.68
C HIS A 518 2.91 -18.06 7.83
N ASP A 519 1.76 -18.71 7.70
CA ASP A 519 1.60 -19.92 6.90
C ASP A 519 1.46 -19.57 5.40
N LYS A 520 2.59 -19.58 4.71
CA LYS A 520 2.63 -19.32 3.26
C LYS A 520 2.12 -20.49 2.43
N GLU A 521 2.14 -21.71 2.97
CA GLU A 521 1.75 -22.90 2.21
C GLU A 521 0.23 -22.98 2.11
N SER A 522 -0.49 -22.72 3.21
CA SER A 522 -1.96 -22.59 3.19
C SER A 522 -2.43 -21.50 2.22
N LEU A 523 -1.81 -20.32 2.20
CA LEU A 523 -2.18 -19.25 1.25
C LEU A 523 -1.93 -19.64 -0.22
N VAL A 524 -0.89 -20.43 -0.50
CA VAL A 524 -0.62 -20.91 -1.87
C VAL A 524 -1.61 -22.01 -2.27
N LEU A 525 -2.02 -22.88 -1.34
CA LEU A 525 -3.04 -23.91 -1.56
C LEU A 525 -4.43 -23.28 -1.78
N ASP A 526 -4.84 -22.33 -0.92
CA ASP A 526 -6.10 -21.60 -1.06
C ASP A 526 -6.13 -20.83 -2.39
N ALA A 527 -5.07 -20.10 -2.73
CA ALA A 527 -4.96 -19.40 -4.02
C ALA A 527 -4.87 -20.35 -5.23
N SER A 528 -4.53 -21.63 -5.03
CA SER A 528 -4.60 -22.66 -6.08
C SER A 528 -6.04 -23.16 -6.26
N SER A 529 -6.72 -23.48 -5.16
CA SER A 529 -8.10 -23.95 -5.17
C SER A 529 -9.07 -22.86 -5.67
N LEU A 530 -8.87 -21.60 -5.26
CA LEU A 530 -9.62 -20.44 -5.78
C LEU A 530 -9.45 -20.25 -7.30
N ARG A 531 -8.28 -20.57 -7.87
CA ARG A 531 -8.11 -20.54 -9.34
C ARG A 531 -9.00 -21.56 -10.02
N GLU A 532 -9.09 -22.77 -9.48
CA GLU A 532 -9.94 -23.84 -10.01
C GLU A 532 -11.42 -23.44 -9.91
N THR A 533 -11.89 -22.97 -8.75
CA THR A 533 -13.26 -22.49 -8.55
C THR A 533 -13.62 -21.36 -9.52
N ILE A 534 -12.80 -20.31 -9.62
CA ILE A 534 -13.09 -19.13 -10.47
C ILE A 534 -12.98 -19.46 -11.97
N HIS A 535 -12.15 -20.44 -12.35
CA HIS A 535 -12.14 -20.95 -13.73
C HIS A 535 -13.42 -21.74 -14.06
N CYS A 536 -13.99 -22.49 -13.11
CA CYS A 536 -15.29 -23.15 -13.27
C CYS A 536 -16.47 -22.17 -13.32
N GLU A 537 -16.39 -21.03 -12.62
CA GLU A 537 -17.42 -19.98 -12.62
C GLU A 537 -17.43 -19.09 -13.88
N ARG A 538 -16.49 -19.26 -14.84
CA ARG A 538 -16.63 -18.67 -16.18
C ARG A 538 -17.71 -19.41 -16.97
N ILE A 539 -18.95 -19.00 -16.73
CA ILE A 539 -20.16 -19.44 -17.42
C ILE A 539 -19.92 -19.50 -18.94
N GLN A 540 -20.38 -20.58 -19.57
CA GLN A 540 -20.24 -20.82 -21.01
C GLN A 540 -20.77 -19.62 -21.82
N PRO A 541 -20.19 -19.31 -23.01
CA PRO A 541 -20.82 -18.35 -23.91
C PRO A 541 -22.25 -18.80 -24.23
N PRO A 542 -23.18 -17.86 -24.46
CA PRO A 542 -24.56 -18.21 -24.79
C PRO A 542 -24.57 -19.15 -25.99
N GLN A 543 -25.29 -20.27 -25.87
CA GLN A 543 -25.53 -21.15 -27.00
C GLN A 543 -26.30 -20.38 -28.07
N SER A 544 -25.83 -20.50 -29.31
CA SER A 544 -26.23 -19.74 -30.51
C SER A 544 -27.70 -19.90 -30.89
#